data_AF-A0A6I9RNP9-F1
#
_entry.id   AF-A0A6I9RNP9-F1
#
_cell.length_a   1.000
_cell.length_b   1.000
_cell.length_c   1.000
_cell.angle_alpha   90.00
_cell.angle_beta   90.00
_cell.angle_gamma   90.00
#
_symmetry.space_group_name_H-M   'P 1'
#
loop_
_entity.id
_entity.type
_entity.pdbx_description
1 polymer ?
#
loop_
_entity_poly.entity_id
_entity_poly.type
_entity_poly.pdbx_seq_one_letter_code
_entity_poly.pdbx_strand_id
1 'polypeptide(L)'
;MFNLQFLKIMFSTQEKSSISYQTREVKSKDESIAQLEKTIQERSTSIASLQSEIESLQTKGSVDVEDLVGKASARAVELEKQVQKLRNEIESQSRKRDALEARASEAEKKVQELNLKLESLQKTGNEQKRRIQKTERALHLAEEELLRAQLEATTKSKQLTDVHGAWLPPWFAYHISHCQELVMTHWKEHAKPALDVFLQKASDKSVQAKKWAEPHLETAKTKWIPAVKQQWMIFLTHAEPYMRTISIKTVEVYEASKSTITPHILKIQELADPYYQEAKKFSKPYIDQVATITKPHVEKVRVVLKPYRKRVVRAYGKFLKSATTYHRQVQAAVQEQLKKHELTKPVATEELVRFVASALLALPVFFLYRLLSDMFCSKKTRKPARNAHANHAHRRPKRRHADK
;
A
#
# COMPACT_ATOMS: atom_id res chain seq x y z
N MET A 1 4.62 15.04 15.85
CA MET A 1 4.19 14.41 17.13
C MET A 1 3.03 15.16 17.84
N PHE A 2 2.82 16.46 17.59
CA PHE A 2 1.83 17.29 18.31
C PHE A 2 0.33 17.00 18.04
N ASN A 3 -0.06 16.49 16.87
CA ASN A 3 -1.48 16.35 16.52
C ASN A 3 -2.21 15.17 17.18
N LEU A 4 -1.51 14.08 17.48
CA LEU A 4 -2.14 12.87 18.04
C LEU A 4 -2.43 13.00 19.54
N GLN A 5 -1.56 13.69 20.28
CA GLN A 5 -1.79 13.99 21.70
C GLN A 5 -2.95 14.98 21.88
N PHE A 6 -3.04 16.00 21.02
CA PHE A 6 -4.11 17.00 21.09
C PHE A 6 -5.50 16.38 20.84
N LEU A 7 -5.62 15.53 19.81
CA LEU A 7 -6.86 14.79 19.54
C LEU A 7 -7.26 13.84 20.67
N LYS A 8 -6.28 13.18 21.31
CA LYS A 8 -6.53 12.26 22.42
C LYS A 8 -7.00 12.99 23.69
N ILE A 9 -6.44 14.18 23.95
CA ILE A 9 -6.87 15.05 25.04
C ILE A 9 -8.30 15.55 24.77
N MET A 10 -8.57 16.10 23.59
CA MET A 10 -9.91 16.56 23.20
C MET A 10 -10.99 15.48 23.35
N PHE A 11 -10.71 14.26 22.88
CA PHE A 11 -11.64 13.13 22.99
C PHE A 11 -11.86 12.74 24.45
N SER A 12 -10.79 12.66 25.25
CA SER A 12 -10.89 12.35 26.68
C SER A 12 -11.65 13.43 27.48
N THR A 13 -11.47 14.71 27.14
CA THR A 13 -12.18 15.81 27.78
C THR A 13 -13.67 15.78 27.44
N GLN A 14 -14.01 15.51 26.18
CA GLN A 14 -15.40 15.42 25.73
C GLN A 14 -16.13 14.21 26.35
N GLU A 15 -15.47 13.05 26.39
CA GLU A 15 -15.99 11.83 26.98
C GLU A 15 -16.19 11.99 28.50
N LYS A 16 -15.22 12.60 29.21
CA LYS A 16 -15.38 12.95 30.64
C LYS A 16 -16.51 13.94 30.89
N SER A 17 -16.70 14.96 30.04
CA SER A 17 -17.82 15.90 30.20
C SER A 17 -19.18 15.24 29.96
N SER A 18 -19.27 14.31 29.01
CA SER A 18 -20.52 13.59 28.71
C SER A 18 -20.89 12.63 29.83
N ILE A 19 -19.92 11.88 30.35
CA ILE A 19 -20.11 10.98 31.51
C ILE A 19 -20.49 11.79 32.76
N SER A 20 -19.81 12.92 33.00
CA SER A 20 -20.13 13.81 34.12
C SER A 20 -21.55 14.36 34.05
N TYR A 21 -22.02 14.71 32.85
CA TYR A 21 -23.38 15.22 32.64
C TYR A 21 -24.42 14.12 32.90
N GLN A 22 -24.22 12.94 32.32
CA GLN A 22 -25.11 11.79 32.52
C GLN A 22 -25.15 11.33 33.99
N THR A 23 -24.01 11.36 34.70
CA THR A 23 -23.94 11.01 36.12
C THR A 23 -24.75 11.97 36.99
N ARG A 24 -24.70 13.29 36.69
CA ARG A 24 -25.54 14.27 37.38
C ARG A 24 -27.03 14.07 37.10
N GLU A 25 -27.37 13.72 35.86
CA GLU A 25 -28.77 13.50 35.48
C GLU A 25 -29.35 12.24 36.14
N VAL A 26 -28.57 11.16 36.23
CA VAL A 26 -28.96 9.94 36.95
C VAL A 26 -29.15 10.24 38.44
N LYS A 27 -28.21 10.97 39.05
CA LYS A 27 -28.30 11.33 40.48
C LYS A 27 -29.53 12.19 40.80
N SER A 28 -29.87 13.14 39.93
CA SER A 28 -31.10 13.93 40.05
C SER A 28 -32.37 13.08 39.93
N LYS A 29 -32.36 12.06 39.07
CA LYS A 29 -33.49 11.14 38.92
C LYS A 29 -33.63 10.21 40.14
N ASP A 30 -32.53 9.72 40.71
CA ASP A 30 -32.53 8.94 41.95
C ASP A 30 -33.11 9.74 43.13
N GLU A 31 -32.76 11.02 43.25
CA GLU A 31 -33.31 11.91 44.28
C GLU A 31 -34.84 12.10 44.13
N SER A 32 -35.33 12.22 42.89
CA SER A 32 -36.78 12.28 42.62
C SER A 32 -37.49 10.95 42.90
N ILE A 33 -36.85 9.81 42.63
CA ILE A 33 -37.40 8.49 42.96
C ILE A 33 -37.51 8.32 44.47
N ALA A 34 -36.48 8.69 45.22
CA ALA A 34 -36.50 8.63 46.69
C ALA A 34 -37.61 9.52 47.30
N GLN A 35 -37.89 10.69 46.71
CA GLN A 35 -39.02 11.53 47.13
C GLN A 35 -40.38 10.89 46.85
N LEU A 36 -40.54 10.25 45.68
CA LEU A 36 -41.76 9.54 45.33
C LEU A 36 -41.99 8.34 46.25
N GLU A 37 -40.96 7.56 46.56
CA GLU A 37 -41.05 6.44 47.51
C GLU A 37 -41.45 6.91 48.91
N LYS A 38 -40.85 7.99 49.42
CA LYS A 38 -41.24 8.58 50.70
C LYS A 38 -42.73 8.98 50.71
N THR A 39 -43.20 9.60 49.64
CA THR A 39 -44.60 10.03 49.50
C THR A 39 -45.55 8.83 49.47
N ILE A 40 -45.17 7.75 48.77
CA ILE A 40 -45.95 6.50 48.72
C ILE A 40 -46.01 5.85 50.11
N GLN A 41 -44.91 5.87 50.86
CA GLN A 41 -44.85 5.31 52.20
C GLN A 41 -45.75 6.09 53.18
N GLU A 42 -45.69 7.42 53.17
CA GLU A 42 -46.57 8.29 53.97
C GLU A 42 -48.04 8.03 53.64
N ARG A 43 -48.38 7.95 52.36
CA ARG A 43 -49.75 7.64 51.91
C ARG A 43 -50.21 6.25 52.36
N SER A 44 -49.33 5.24 52.31
CA SER A 44 -49.64 3.89 52.79
C SER A 44 -49.90 3.87 54.29
N THR A 45 -49.11 4.62 55.08
CA THR A 45 -49.36 4.74 56.53
C THR A 45 -50.69 5.43 56.84
N SER A 46 -51.07 6.45 56.08
CA SER A 46 -52.40 7.08 56.22
C SER A 46 -53.53 6.13 55.84
N ILE A 47 -53.37 5.32 54.80
CA ILE A 47 -54.37 4.31 54.42
C ILE A 47 -54.53 3.26 55.53
N ALA A 48 -53.43 2.76 56.10
CA ALA A 48 -53.48 1.82 57.21
C ALA A 48 -54.15 2.40 58.45
N SER A 49 -53.87 3.68 58.77
CA SER A 49 -54.54 4.41 59.85
C SER A 49 -56.05 4.51 59.61
N LEU A 50 -56.47 4.93 58.41
CA LEU A 50 -57.86 5.05 58.02
C LEU A 50 -58.58 3.69 58.03
N GLN A 51 -57.90 2.61 57.62
CA GLN A 51 -58.44 1.25 57.71
C GLN A 51 -58.68 0.84 59.17
N SER A 52 -57.75 1.11 60.09
CA SER A 52 -57.96 0.82 61.52
C SER A 52 -59.08 1.66 62.14
N GLU A 53 -59.26 2.91 61.67
CA GLU A 53 -60.33 3.80 62.12
C GLU A 53 -61.71 3.29 61.64
N ILE A 54 -61.79 2.81 60.39
CA ILE A 54 -62.98 2.16 59.82
C ILE A 54 -63.33 0.87 60.59
N GLU A 55 -62.35 0.03 60.92
CA GLU A 55 -62.55 -1.16 61.74
C GLU A 55 -63.01 -0.82 63.18
N SER A 56 -62.51 0.30 63.74
CA SER A 56 -62.95 0.81 65.05
C SER A 56 -64.39 1.37 65.03
N LEU A 57 -64.82 1.93 63.90
CA LEU A 57 -66.17 2.45 63.71
C LEU A 57 -67.17 1.33 63.41
N GLN A 58 -66.75 0.26 62.71
CA GLN A 58 -67.56 -0.96 62.54
C GLN A 58 -67.81 -1.70 63.86
N THR A 59 -66.89 -1.62 64.83
CA THR A 59 -67.04 -2.26 66.14
C THR A 59 -67.85 -1.44 67.17
N LYS A 60 -68.20 -0.17 66.87
CA LYS A 60 -68.93 0.73 67.78
C LYS A 60 -70.34 1.17 67.31
N GLY A 61 -70.90 0.57 66.27
CA GLY A 61 -72.16 1.04 65.68
C GLY A 61 -73.43 0.30 66.14
N SER A 62 -73.98 0.68 67.30
CA SER A 62 -75.39 0.47 67.65
C SER A 62 -76.05 1.83 67.91
N VAL A 63 -77.06 2.16 67.11
CA VAL A 63 -78.02 3.30 67.20
C VAL A 63 -77.51 4.68 66.73
N ASP A 64 -77.85 5.10 65.49
CA ASP A 64 -79.05 5.90 65.11
C ASP A 64 -78.96 6.21 63.59
N VAL A 65 -79.93 5.75 62.77
CA VAL A 65 -79.65 5.23 61.41
C VAL A 65 -80.07 6.10 60.21
N GLU A 66 -80.91 7.11 60.30
CA GLU A 66 -81.45 7.72 59.05
C GLU A 66 -80.61 8.90 58.48
N ASP A 67 -80.09 9.82 59.30
CA ASP A 67 -79.40 11.06 58.82
C ASP A 67 -77.87 10.88 58.61
N LEU A 68 -77.29 9.83 59.22
CA LEU A 68 -75.87 9.47 59.11
C LEU A 68 -75.56 8.64 57.86
N VAL A 69 -76.51 7.80 57.41
CA VAL A 69 -76.37 6.96 56.21
C VAL A 69 -76.32 7.80 54.93
N GLY A 70 -77.04 8.92 54.86
CA GLY A 70 -77.00 9.85 53.72
C GLY A 70 -75.66 10.59 53.58
N LYS A 71 -75.05 11.04 54.69
CA LYS A 71 -73.71 11.64 54.69
C LYS A 71 -72.61 10.62 54.43
N ALA A 72 -72.76 9.40 54.95
CA ALA A 72 -71.82 8.30 54.70
C ALA A 72 -71.87 7.83 53.24
N SER A 73 -73.06 7.73 52.63
CA SER A 73 -73.19 7.35 51.22
C SER A 73 -72.66 8.43 50.27
N ALA A 74 -72.90 9.72 50.56
CA ALA A 74 -72.32 10.83 49.79
C ALA A 74 -70.78 10.85 49.88
N ARG A 75 -70.22 10.58 51.07
CA ARG A 75 -68.76 10.44 51.24
C ARG A 75 -68.20 9.21 50.53
N ALA A 76 -68.93 8.09 50.52
CA ALA A 76 -68.53 6.88 49.80
C ALA A 76 -68.48 7.10 48.29
N VAL A 77 -69.48 7.80 47.72
CA VAL A 77 -69.50 8.16 46.28
C VAL A 77 -68.35 9.11 45.92
N GLU A 78 -68.04 10.09 46.77
CA GLU A 78 -66.90 10.99 46.57
C GLU A 78 -65.55 10.23 46.63
N LEU A 79 -65.40 9.32 47.61
CA LEU A 79 -64.22 8.46 47.73
C LEU A 79 -64.07 7.52 46.53
N GLU A 80 -65.15 6.93 46.05
CA GLU A 80 -65.16 6.05 44.88
C GLU A 80 -64.71 6.81 43.62
N LYS A 81 -65.15 8.07 43.46
CA LYS A 81 -64.72 8.95 42.37
C LYS A 81 -63.23 9.29 42.47
N GLN A 82 -62.69 9.50 43.67
CA GLN A 82 -61.26 9.72 43.89
C GLN A 82 -60.43 8.46 43.62
N VAL A 83 -60.91 7.29 44.05
CA VAL A 83 -60.28 5.99 43.76
C VAL A 83 -60.24 5.74 42.26
N GLN A 84 -61.33 6.01 41.54
CA GLN A 84 -61.37 5.84 40.09
C GLN A 84 -60.41 6.81 39.37
N LYS A 85 -60.30 8.05 39.83
CA LYS A 85 -59.33 9.02 39.31
C LYS A 85 -57.89 8.55 39.52
N LEU A 86 -57.56 8.08 40.73
CA LEU A 86 -56.23 7.54 41.04
C LEU A 86 -55.91 6.30 40.21
N ARG A 87 -56.90 5.42 39.98
CA ARG A 87 -56.75 4.22 39.15
C ARG A 87 -56.37 4.56 37.71
N ASN A 88 -57.04 5.56 37.12
CA ASN A 88 -56.73 6.03 35.77
C ASN A 88 -55.34 6.68 35.68
N GLU A 89 -54.93 7.42 36.71
CA GLU A 89 -53.60 8.04 36.81
C GLU A 89 -52.48 6.98 36.90
N ILE A 90 -52.68 5.95 37.72
CA ILE A 90 -51.75 4.81 37.86
C ILE A 90 -51.62 4.07 36.53
N GLU A 91 -52.72 3.82 35.83
CA GLU A 91 -52.68 3.15 34.52
C GLU A 91 -51.91 3.98 33.47
N SER A 92 -52.13 5.31 33.45
CA SER A 92 -51.38 6.23 32.58
C SER A 92 -49.88 6.24 32.90
N GLN A 93 -49.51 6.24 34.18
CA GLN A 93 -48.12 6.18 34.62
C GLN A 93 -47.47 4.84 34.28
N SER A 94 -48.19 3.72 34.45
CA SER A 94 -47.71 2.40 34.06
C SER A 94 -47.36 2.35 32.57
N ARG A 95 -48.22 2.87 31.69
CA ARG A 95 -47.95 2.93 30.25
C ARG A 95 -46.71 3.76 29.91
N LYS A 96 -46.49 4.88 30.62
CA LYS A 96 -45.29 5.72 30.45
C LYS A 96 -44.03 4.99 30.91
N ARG A 97 -44.10 4.27 32.05
CA ARG A 97 -43.01 3.45 32.56
C ARG A 97 -42.61 2.38 31.53
N ASP A 98 -43.57 1.65 31.00
CA ASP A 98 -43.30 0.58 30.03
C ASP A 98 -42.66 1.13 28.73
N ALA A 99 -43.09 2.31 28.28
CA ALA A 99 -42.48 3.00 27.14
C ALA A 99 -41.03 3.47 27.42
N LEU A 100 -40.75 3.92 28.65
CA LEU A 100 -39.39 4.30 29.07
C LEU A 100 -38.49 3.08 29.21
N GLU A 101 -39.00 1.96 29.74
CA GLU A 101 -38.26 0.71 29.88
C GLU A 101 -37.91 0.11 28.51
N ALA A 102 -38.84 0.15 27.54
CA ALA A 102 -38.54 -0.22 26.16
C ALA A 102 -37.41 0.63 25.56
N ARG A 103 -37.44 1.95 25.75
CA ARG A 103 -36.36 2.86 25.29
C ARG A 103 -35.04 2.60 26.00
N ALA A 104 -35.06 2.30 27.29
CA ALA A 104 -33.86 1.95 28.06
C ALA A 104 -33.22 0.66 27.53
N SER A 105 -34.04 -0.37 27.26
CA SER A 105 -33.55 -1.64 26.69
C SER A 105 -32.95 -1.46 25.28
N GLU A 106 -33.51 -0.57 24.45
CA GLU A 106 -32.96 -0.27 23.13
C GLU A 106 -31.64 0.51 23.22
N ALA A 107 -31.57 1.48 24.15
CA ALA A 107 -30.34 2.22 24.42
C ALA A 107 -29.23 1.28 24.93
N GLU A 108 -29.56 0.34 25.81
CA GLU A 108 -28.62 -0.66 26.33
C GLU A 108 -28.07 -1.57 25.21
N LYS A 109 -28.92 -2.04 24.30
CA LYS A 109 -28.48 -2.79 23.10
C LYS A 109 -27.52 -1.97 22.22
N LYS A 110 -27.81 -0.68 22.00
CA LYS A 110 -26.93 0.21 21.23
C LYS A 110 -25.59 0.42 21.92
N VAL A 111 -25.58 0.55 23.25
CA VAL A 111 -24.35 0.67 24.04
C VAL A 111 -23.52 -0.61 23.91
N GLN A 112 -24.13 -1.79 24.00
CA GLN A 112 -23.43 -3.06 23.80
C GLN A 112 -22.85 -3.19 22.39
N GLU A 113 -23.60 -2.80 21.35
CA GLU A 113 -23.11 -2.80 19.96
C GLU A 113 -21.92 -1.85 19.76
N LEU A 114 -22.01 -0.63 20.32
CA LEU A 114 -20.91 0.34 20.28
C LEU A 114 -19.68 -0.17 21.02
N ASN A 115 -19.86 -0.87 22.15
CA ASN A 115 -18.76 -1.44 22.90
C ASN A 115 -18.04 -2.54 22.10
N LEU A 116 -18.79 -3.42 21.41
CA LEU A 116 -18.21 -4.43 20.51
C LEU A 116 -17.43 -3.77 19.34
N LYS A 117 -17.98 -2.70 18.76
CA LYS A 117 -17.30 -1.91 17.71
C LYS A 117 -16.01 -1.28 18.25
N LEU A 118 -16.04 -0.71 19.46
CA LEU A 118 -14.87 -0.11 20.11
C LEU A 118 -13.78 -1.16 20.36
N GLU A 119 -14.12 -2.35 20.83
CA GLU A 119 -13.17 -3.43 21.06
C GLU A 119 -12.49 -3.89 19.75
N SER A 120 -13.26 -3.98 18.66
CA SER A 120 -12.72 -4.31 17.34
C SER A 120 -11.77 -3.23 16.79
N LEU A 121 -12.10 -1.95 17.00
CA LEU A 121 -11.23 -0.82 16.65
C LEU A 121 -9.96 -0.82 17.50
N GLN A 122 -10.05 -1.14 18.79
CA GLN A 122 -8.89 -1.27 19.66
C GLN A 122 -7.96 -2.40 19.20
N LYS A 123 -8.53 -3.56 18.81
CA LYS A 123 -7.75 -4.69 18.26
C LYS A 123 -7.02 -4.29 16.97
N THR A 124 -7.69 -3.61 16.04
CA THR A 124 -7.06 -3.16 14.78
C THR A 124 -6.01 -2.06 15.01
N GLY A 125 -6.24 -1.12 15.93
CA GLY A 125 -5.26 -0.11 16.33
C GLY A 125 -4.00 -0.71 16.96
N ASN A 126 -4.16 -1.72 17.83
CA ASN A 126 -3.03 -2.46 18.40
C ASN A 126 -2.23 -3.21 17.33
N GLU A 127 -2.89 -3.81 16.33
CA GLU A 127 -2.22 -4.47 15.21
C GLU A 127 -1.45 -3.48 14.32
N GLN A 128 -2.05 -2.32 14.02
CA GLN A 128 -1.35 -1.26 13.29
C GLN A 128 -0.12 -0.76 14.07
N LYS A 129 -0.24 -0.56 15.39
CA LYS A 129 0.89 -0.17 16.26
C LYS A 129 2.02 -1.20 16.20
N ARG A 130 1.71 -2.50 16.23
CA ARG A 130 2.72 -3.57 16.07
C ARG A 130 3.40 -3.53 14.71
N ARG A 131 2.65 -3.29 13.63
CA ARG A 131 3.20 -3.17 12.27
C ARG A 131 4.14 -1.96 12.16
N ILE A 132 3.75 -0.81 12.70
CA ILE A 132 4.58 0.40 12.74
C ILE A 132 5.88 0.14 13.48
N GLN A 133 5.84 -0.49 14.65
CA GLN A 133 7.05 -0.83 15.40
C GLN A 133 7.98 -1.78 14.64
N LYS A 134 7.44 -2.75 13.88
CA LYS A 134 8.25 -3.64 13.05
C LYS A 134 8.94 -2.86 11.92
N THR A 135 8.23 -1.96 11.25
CA THR A 135 8.81 -1.15 10.17
C THR A 135 9.83 -0.15 10.69
N GLU A 136 9.61 0.42 11.88
CA GLU A 136 10.53 1.36 12.52
C GLU A 136 11.84 0.68 12.91
N ARG A 137 11.80 -0.54 13.46
CA ARG A 137 13.02 -1.33 13.72
C ARG A 137 13.77 -1.69 12.45
N ALA A 138 13.06 -2.08 11.39
CA ALA A 138 13.68 -2.39 10.11
C ALA A 138 14.34 -1.15 9.48
N LEU A 139 13.73 0.02 9.64
CA LEU A 139 14.31 1.30 9.22
C LEU A 139 15.58 1.62 10.01
N HIS A 140 15.55 1.52 11.34
CA HIS A 140 16.73 1.77 12.18
C HIS A 140 17.89 0.82 11.82
N LEU A 141 17.61 -0.46 11.59
CA LEU A 141 18.62 -1.42 11.13
C LEU A 141 19.19 -1.04 9.75
N ALA A 142 18.34 -0.57 8.83
CA ALA A 142 18.81 -0.11 7.52
C ALA A 142 19.66 1.16 7.61
N GLU A 143 19.31 2.08 8.51
CA GLU A 143 20.09 3.30 8.79
C GLU A 143 21.45 2.96 9.42
N GLU A 144 21.51 2.03 10.38
CA GLU A 144 22.76 1.55 10.97
C GLU A 144 23.67 0.86 9.94
N GLU A 145 23.13 -0.04 9.12
CA GLU A 145 23.90 -0.71 8.07
C GLU A 145 24.38 0.26 6.99
N LEU A 146 23.58 1.29 6.66
CA LEU A 146 24.00 2.36 5.75
C LEU A 146 25.18 3.15 6.33
N LEU A 147 25.10 3.56 7.59
CA LEU A 147 26.19 4.27 8.28
C LEU A 147 27.45 3.40 8.34
N ARG A 148 27.30 2.11 8.63
CA ARG A 148 28.41 1.15 8.63
C ARG A 148 29.04 1.01 7.25
N ALA A 149 28.25 0.87 6.20
CA ALA A 149 28.73 0.78 4.83
C ALA A 149 29.44 2.06 4.39
N GLN A 150 28.94 3.24 4.78
CA GLN A 150 29.60 4.51 4.54
C GLN A 150 30.95 4.60 5.27
N LEU A 151 31.01 4.20 6.54
CA LEU A 151 32.27 4.15 7.31
C LEU A 151 33.26 3.15 6.70
N GLU A 152 32.80 1.99 6.25
CA GLU A 152 33.65 1.00 5.57
C GLU A 152 34.14 1.53 4.22
N ALA A 153 33.28 2.18 3.43
CA ALA A 153 33.65 2.77 2.15
C ALA A 153 34.67 3.91 2.33
N THR A 154 34.47 4.78 3.32
CA THR A 154 35.43 5.86 3.64
C THR A 154 36.76 5.30 4.14
N THR A 155 36.73 4.24 4.96
CA THR A 155 37.95 3.55 5.44
C THR A 155 38.70 2.89 4.28
N LYS A 156 38.00 2.14 3.42
CA LYS A 156 38.61 1.52 2.23
C LYS A 156 39.12 2.58 1.24
N SER A 157 38.40 3.69 1.08
CA SER A 157 38.86 4.82 0.27
C SER A 157 40.18 5.38 0.82
N LYS A 158 40.30 5.58 2.13
CA LYS A 158 41.55 6.03 2.78
C LYS A 158 42.70 5.03 2.60
N GLN A 159 42.44 3.74 2.84
CA GLN A 159 43.43 2.68 2.59
C GLN A 159 43.86 2.65 1.12
N LEU A 160 42.89 2.85 0.21
CA LEU A 160 43.17 2.91 -1.21
C LEU A 160 44.04 4.11 -1.52
N THR A 161 43.73 5.31 -1.02
CA THR A 161 44.55 6.52 -1.21
C THR A 161 45.96 6.35 -0.65
N ASP A 162 46.13 5.67 0.49
CA ASP A 162 47.44 5.43 1.10
C ASP A 162 48.29 4.44 0.28
N VAL A 163 47.68 3.34 -0.17
CA VAL A 163 48.32 2.36 -1.08
C VAL A 163 48.59 2.99 -2.45
N HIS A 164 47.72 3.89 -2.89
CA HIS A 164 47.80 4.55 -4.18
C HIS A 164 48.85 5.67 -4.21
N GLY A 165 49.05 6.37 -3.10
CA GLY A 165 50.09 7.39 -2.95
C GLY A 165 51.52 6.86 -3.13
N ALA A 166 51.75 5.56 -2.89
CA ALA A 166 53.06 4.92 -3.01
C ALA A 166 53.30 4.19 -4.35
N TRP A 167 52.26 3.92 -5.14
CA TRP A 167 52.36 3.11 -6.37
C TRP A 167 51.93 3.82 -7.65
N LEU A 168 51.13 4.89 -7.57
CA LEU A 168 50.66 5.57 -8.76
C LEU A 168 51.64 6.63 -9.24
N PRO A 169 52.07 6.56 -10.51
CA PRO A 169 52.89 7.60 -11.12
C PRO A 169 52.25 8.99 -10.92
N PRO A 170 53.04 10.04 -10.62
CA PRO A 170 52.53 11.38 -10.30
C PRO A 170 51.53 11.95 -11.33
N TRP A 171 51.70 11.61 -12.60
CA TRP A 171 50.79 12.01 -13.68
C TRP A 171 49.39 11.40 -13.53
N PHE A 172 49.27 10.14 -13.08
CA PHE A 172 47.99 9.46 -12.91
C PHE A 172 47.28 9.87 -11.61
N ALA A 173 48.01 10.11 -10.53
CA ALA A 173 47.47 10.70 -9.30
C ALA A 173 46.90 12.11 -9.55
N TYR A 174 47.60 12.93 -10.36
CA TYR A 174 47.10 14.21 -10.85
C TYR A 174 45.80 14.05 -11.66
N HIS A 175 45.73 13.09 -12.58
CA HIS A 175 44.51 12.87 -13.37
C HIS A 175 43.33 12.36 -12.55
N ILE A 176 43.53 11.49 -11.55
CA ILE A 176 42.46 11.08 -10.63
C ILE A 176 41.95 12.29 -9.85
N SER A 177 42.85 13.07 -9.26
CA SER A 177 42.49 14.25 -8.44
C SER A 177 41.76 15.29 -9.28
N HIS A 178 42.25 15.56 -10.50
CA HIS A 178 41.60 16.46 -11.44
C HIS A 178 40.23 15.95 -11.89
N CYS A 179 40.08 14.64 -12.12
CA CYS A 179 38.78 14.04 -12.42
C CYS A 179 37.81 14.11 -11.23
N GLN A 180 38.29 13.88 -10.00
CA GLN A 180 37.47 14.00 -8.79
C GLN A 180 36.99 15.43 -8.56
N GLU A 181 37.86 16.41 -8.78
CA GLU A 181 37.54 17.82 -8.63
C GLU A 181 36.54 18.29 -9.69
N LEU A 182 36.75 17.91 -10.96
CA LEU A 182 35.80 18.16 -12.05
C LEU A 182 34.44 17.50 -11.83
N VAL A 183 34.41 16.26 -11.31
CA VAL A 183 33.16 15.58 -11.00
C VAL A 183 32.45 16.25 -9.83
N MET A 184 33.17 16.68 -8.80
CA MET A 184 32.59 17.38 -7.66
C MET A 184 32.07 18.78 -8.01
N THR A 185 32.80 19.56 -8.80
CA THR A 185 32.35 20.88 -9.27
C THR A 185 31.12 20.72 -10.17
N HIS A 186 31.17 19.82 -11.16
CA HIS A 186 30.03 19.60 -12.05
C HIS A 186 28.80 19.03 -11.33
N TRP A 187 29.00 18.19 -10.30
CA TRP A 187 27.92 17.70 -9.44
C TRP A 187 27.28 18.85 -8.64
N LYS A 188 28.09 19.71 -8.03
CA LYS A 188 27.59 20.85 -7.23
C LYS A 188 26.92 21.92 -8.10
N GLU A 189 27.47 22.21 -9.26
CA GLU A 189 26.98 23.28 -10.15
C GLU A 189 25.74 22.87 -10.94
N HIS A 190 25.65 21.61 -11.38
CA HIS A 190 24.60 21.19 -12.30
C HIS A 190 23.71 20.07 -11.78
N ALA A 191 24.29 19.00 -11.22
CA ALA A 191 23.51 17.82 -10.89
C ALA A 191 22.67 18.00 -9.62
N LYS A 192 23.25 18.58 -8.56
CA LYS A 192 22.57 18.80 -7.28
C LYS A 192 21.42 19.82 -7.42
N PRO A 193 21.60 21.00 -8.05
CA PRO A 193 20.49 21.94 -8.24
C PRO A 193 19.39 21.38 -9.15
N ALA A 194 19.76 20.63 -10.20
CA ALA A 194 18.76 19.98 -11.06
C ALA A 194 17.96 18.91 -10.32
N LEU A 195 18.60 18.14 -9.43
CA LEU A 195 17.94 17.15 -8.58
C LEU A 195 17.00 17.81 -7.56
N ASP A 196 17.44 18.90 -6.92
CA ASP A 196 16.63 19.64 -5.96
C ASP A 196 15.41 20.28 -6.63
N VAL A 197 15.60 20.91 -7.80
CA VAL A 197 14.50 21.46 -8.62
C VAL A 197 13.55 20.35 -9.09
N PHE A 198 14.09 19.19 -9.49
CA PHE A 198 13.28 18.05 -9.89
C PHE A 198 12.45 17.49 -8.72
N LEU A 199 13.06 17.31 -7.54
CA LEU A 199 12.38 16.83 -6.33
C LEU A 199 11.29 17.80 -5.87
N GLN A 200 11.58 19.10 -5.90
CA GLN A 200 10.61 20.14 -5.56
C GLN A 200 9.46 20.16 -6.58
N LYS A 201 9.76 20.13 -7.88
CA LYS A 201 8.75 20.12 -8.94
C LYS A 201 7.93 18.83 -8.97
N ALA A 202 8.53 17.69 -8.61
CA ALA A 202 7.83 16.43 -8.43
C ALA A 202 6.89 16.48 -7.23
N SER A 203 7.33 17.06 -6.11
CA SER A 203 6.48 17.30 -4.93
C SER A 203 5.31 18.22 -5.27
N ASP A 204 5.55 19.38 -5.88
CA ASP A 204 4.52 20.37 -6.23
C ASP A 204 3.53 19.82 -7.26
N LYS A 205 4.03 19.11 -8.29
CA LYS A 205 3.16 18.43 -9.25
C LYS A 205 2.42 17.25 -8.65
N SER A 206 2.96 16.55 -7.65
CA SER A 206 2.23 15.47 -6.97
C SER A 206 1.05 16.02 -6.15
N VAL A 207 1.21 17.19 -5.52
CA VAL A 207 0.15 17.88 -4.77
C VAL A 207 -0.92 18.45 -5.72
N GLN A 208 -0.52 19.06 -6.85
CA GLN A 208 -1.45 19.52 -7.88
C GLN A 208 -2.17 18.37 -8.60
N ALA A 209 -1.46 17.30 -8.95
CA ALA A 209 -2.05 16.13 -9.57
C ALA A 209 -3.05 15.45 -8.64
N LYS A 210 -2.80 15.44 -7.32
CA LYS A 210 -3.75 14.93 -6.34
C LYS A 210 -5.04 15.76 -6.29
N LYS A 211 -4.95 17.09 -6.29
CA LYS A 211 -6.13 17.99 -6.31
C LYS A 211 -6.88 17.96 -7.65
N TRP A 212 -6.18 17.83 -8.77
CA TRP A 212 -6.78 17.75 -10.11
C TRP A 212 -7.40 16.38 -10.37
N ALA A 213 -6.77 15.30 -9.91
CA ALA A 213 -7.26 13.95 -10.13
C ALA A 213 -8.51 13.61 -9.31
N GLU A 214 -8.73 14.21 -8.15
CA GLU A 214 -9.85 13.89 -7.25
C GLU A 214 -11.24 13.98 -7.92
N PRO A 215 -11.63 15.09 -8.60
CA PRO A 215 -12.91 15.17 -9.31
C PRO A 215 -12.95 14.35 -10.62
N HIS A 216 -11.81 14.20 -11.30
CA HIS A 216 -11.72 13.40 -12.53
C HIS A 216 -11.71 11.89 -12.26
N LEU A 217 -11.23 11.45 -11.10
CA LEU A 217 -11.26 10.06 -10.65
C LEU A 217 -12.69 9.64 -10.32
N GLU A 218 -13.47 10.51 -9.66
CA GLU A 218 -14.89 10.27 -9.40
C GLU A 218 -15.72 10.31 -10.70
N THR A 219 -15.40 11.21 -11.64
CA THR A 219 -16.04 11.25 -12.97
C THR A 219 -15.64 10.03 -13.82
N ALA A 220 -14.38 9.60 -13.74
CA ALA A 220 -13.89 8.42 -14.44
C ALA A 220 -14.56 7.16 -13.91
N LYS A 221 -14.68 7.05 -12.57
CA LYS A 221 -15.35 5.96 -11.87
C LYS A 221 -16.82 5.81 -12.27
N THR A 222 -17.53 6.92 -12.42
CA THR A 222 -18.99 6.92 -12.64
C THR A 222 -19.40 6.94 -14.11
N LYS A 223 -18.68 7.65 -14.99
CA LYS A 223 -19.05 7.82 -16.40
C LYS A 223 -18.13 7.10 -17.39
N TRP A 224 -16.82 7.11 -17.16
CA TRP A 224 -15.87 6.66 -18.18
C TRP A 224 -15.58 5.17 -18.09
N ILE A 225 -15.42 4.60 -16.90
CA ILE A 225 -15.18 3.16 -16.73
C ILE A 225 -16.28 2.32 -17.39
N PRO A 226 -17.59 2.63 -17.23
CA PRO A 226 -18.65 1.89 -17.92
C PRO A 226 -18.64 2.09 -19.43
N ALA A 227 -18.47 3.33 -19.90
CA ALA A 227 -18.48 3.66 -21.34
C ALA A 227 -17.29 3.08 -22.09
N VAL A 228 -16.09 3.16 -21.49
CA VAL A 228 -14.86 2.57 -22.02
C VAL A 228 -14.97 1.06 -22.01
N LYS A 229 -15.55 0.43 -20.98
CA LYS A 229 -15.79 -1.02 -20.95
C LYS A 229 -16.73 -1.47 -22.07
N GLN A 230 -17.79 -0.71 -22.35
CA GLN A 230 -18.70 -1.03 -23.47
C GLN A 230 -18.03 -0.82 -24.83
N GLN A 231 -17.34 0.31 -25.03
CA GLN A 231 -16.59 0.60 -26.26
C GLN A 231 -15.46 -0.42 -26.49
N TRP A 232 -14.77 -0.85 -25.44
CA TRP A 232 -13.74 -1.90 -25.54
C TRP A 232 -14.33 -3.25 -25.91
N MET A 233 -15.51 -3.62 -25.40
CA MET A 233 -16.17 -4.86 -25.81
C MET A 233 -16.61 -4.82 -27.27
N ILE A 234 -17.12 -3.67 -27.75
CA ILE A 234 -17.48 -3.47 -29.16
C ILE A 234 -16.24 -3.49 -30.05
N PHE A 235 -15.15 -2.85 -29.60
CA PHE A 235 -13.88 -2.85 -30.35
C PHE A 235 -13.26 -4.25 -30.39
N LEU A 236 -13.28 -5.01 -29.30
CA LEU A 236 -12.75 -6.39 -29.27
C LEU A 236 -13.50 -7.29 -30.26
N THR A 237 -14.83 -7.19 -30.32
CA THR A 237 -15.63 -8.01 -31.24
C THR A 237 -15.40 -7.66 -32.71
N HIS A 238 -15.10 -6.39 -33.03
CA HIS A 238 -14.79 -5.97 -34.40
C HIS A 238 -13.33 -6.22 -34.80
N ALA A 239 -12.39 -6.14 -33.85
CA ALA A 239 -10.96 -6.29 -34.11
C ALA A 239 -10.50 -7.75 -34.13
N GLU A 240 -11.21 -8.67 -33.45
CA GLU A 240 -10.90 -10.10 -33.42
C GLU A 240 -10.70 -10.72 -34.82
N PRO A 241 -11.62 -10.56 -35.80
CA PRO A 241 -11.45 -11.15 -37.13
C PRO A 241 -10.26 -10.53 -37.90
N TYR A 242 -9.97 -9.24 -37.67
CA TYR A 242 -8.86 -8.55 -38.33
C TYR A 242 -7.50 -9.02 -37.78
N MET A 243 -7.39 -9.16 -36.47
CA MET A 243 -6.19 -9.70 -35.82
C MET A 243 -5.94 -11.17 -36.20
N ARG A 244 -6.99 -11.99 -36.34
CA ARG A 244 -6.85 -13.36 -36.88
C ARG A 244 -6.36 -13.35 -38.33
N THR A 245 -6.89 -12.46 -39.17
CA THR A 245 -6.46 -12.33 -40.58
C THR A 245 -5.01 -11.88 -40.70
N ILE A 246 -4.59 -10.89 -39.91
CA ILE A 246 -3.19 -10.45 -39.86
C ILE A 246 -2.30 -11.59 -39.36
N SER A 247 -2.69 -12.30 -38.31
CA SER A 247 -1.94 -13.44 -37.77
C SER A 247 -1.71 -14.52 -38.84
N ILE A 248 -2.77 -14.92 -39.56
CA ILE A 248 -2.68 -15.90 -40.66
C ILE A 248 -1.73 -15.41 -41.75
N LYS A 249 -1.91 -14.17 -42.23
CA LYS A 249 -1.05 -13.60 -43.29
C LYS A 249 0.41 -13.45 -42.86
N THR A 250 0.64 -13.13 -41.59
CA THR A 250 2.01 -12.96 -41.08
C THR A 250 2.73 -14.31 -40.98
N VAL A 251 2.02 -15.37 -40.57
CA VAL A 251 2.54 -16.74 -40.58
C VAL A 251 2.84 -17.21 -42.01
N GLU A 252 1.96 -16.95 -42.97
CA GLU A 252 2.18 -17.29 -44.38
C GLU A 252 3.39 -16.55 -44.97
N VAL A 253 3.51 -15.24 -44.73
CA VAL A 253 4.65 -14.45 -45.19
C VAL A 253 5.95 -14.91 -44.51
N TYR A 254 5.90 -15.27 -43.23
CA TYR A 254 7.06 -15.78 -42.50
C TYR A 254 7.53 -17.14 -43.05
N GLU A 255 6.62 -18.09 -43.27
CA GLU A 255 6.97 -19.39 -43.84
C GLU A 255 7.45 -19.28 -45.30
N ALA A 256 6.85 -18.38 -46.10
CA ALA A 256 7.30 -18.09 -47.46
C ALA A 256 8.69 -17.41 -47.48
N SER A 257 8.95 -16.51 -46.54
CA SER A 257 10.26 -15.87 -46.37
C SER A 257 11.31 -16.90 -45.95
N LYS A 258 11.00 -17.73 -44.96
CA LYS A 258 11.89 -18.78 -44.47
C LYS A 258 12.23 -19.79 -45.57
N SER A 259 11.24 -20.25 -46.34
CA SER A 259 11.47 -21.18 -47.46
C SER A 259 12.32 -20.57 -48.58
N THR A 260 12.16 -19.27 -48.86
CA THR A 260 12.95 -18.53 -49.86
C THR A 260 14.40 -18.28 -49.41
N ILE A 261 14.61 -18.01 -48.12
CA ILE A 261 15.93 -17.67 -47.57
C ILE A 261 16.76 -18.93 -47.29
N THR A 262 16.13 -20.04 -46.92
CA THR A 262 16.81 -21.32 -46.61
C THR A 262 17.86 -21.75 -47.66
N PRO A 263 17.57 -21.79 -48.98
CA PRO A 263 18.57 -22.19 -49.97
C PRO A 263 19.75 -21.22 -50.08
N HIS A 264 19.57 -19.94 -49.74
CA HIS A 264 20.65 -18.95 -49.74
C HIS A 264 21.56 -19.10 -48.54
N ILE A 265 21.00 -19.42 -47.36
CA ILE A 265 21.79 -19.74 -46.17
C ILE A 265 22.60 -21.01 -46.40
N LEU A 266 22.00 -22.05 -47.00
CA LEU A 266 22.72 -23.29 -47.33
C LEU A 266 23.87 -23.03 -48.33
N LYS A 267 23.65 -22.21 -49.37
CA LYS A 267 24.72 -21.82 -50.30
C LYS A 267 25.84 -21.01 -49.64
N ILE A 268 25.51 -20.09 -48.74
CA ILE A 268 26.53 -19.33 -47.98
C ILE A 268 27.30 -20.28 -47.06
N GLN A 269 26.63 -21.23 -46.44
CA GLN A 269 27.25 -22.21 -45.56
C GLN A 269 28.18 -23.15 -46.35
N GLU A 270 27.76 -23.64 -47.52
CA GLU A 270 28.61 -24.42 -48.43
C GLU A 270 29.81 -23.63 -48.95
N LEU A 271 29.63 -22.34 -49.25
CA LEU A 271 30.72 -21.48 -49.70
C LEU A 271 31.71 -21.16 -48.57
N ALA A 272 31.22 -21.00 -47.33
CA ALA A 272 32.03 -20.66 -46.17
C ALA A 272 32.75 -21.88 -45.56
N ASP A 273 32.23 -23.10 -45.73
CA ASP A 273 32.78 -24.29 -45.11
C ASP A 273 34.25 -24.57 -45.52
N PRO A 274 34.67 -24.48 -46.80
CA PRO A 274 36.07 -24.64 -47.19
C PRO A 274 37.00 -23.64 -46.49
N TYR A 275 36.60 -22.36 -46.42
CA TYR A 275 37.38 -21.32 -45.74
C TYR A 275 37.44 -21.55 -44.23
N TYR A 276 36.34 -22.02 -43.62
CA TYR A 276 36.33 -22.38 -42.21
C TYR A 276 37.22 -23.59 -41.93
N GLN A 277 37.19 -24.64 -42.76
CA GLN A 277 38.06 -25.80 -42.59
C GLN A 277 39.54 -25.45 -42.79
N GLU A 278 39.86 -24.53 -43.71
CA GLU A 278 41.22 -24.04 -43.91
C GLU A 278 41.70 -23.19 -42.74
N ALA A 279 40.90 -22.21 -42.30
CA ALA A 279 41.18 -21.43 -41.10
C ALA A 279 41.31 -22.32 -39.86
N LYS A 280 40.51 -23.39 -39.75
CA LYS A 280 40.61 -24.39 -38.69
C LYS A 280 41.92 -25.18 -38.79
N LYS A 281 42.38 -25.59 -39.97
CA LYS A 281 43.70 -26.24 -40.13
C LYS A 281 44.84 -25.34 -39.65
N PHE A 282 44.80 -24.05 -39.99
CA PHE A 282 45.82 -23.08 -39.57
C PHE A 282 45.74 -22.73 -38.08
N SER A 283 44.55 -22.53 -37.54
CA SER A 283 44.36 -22.08 -36.15
C SER A 283 44.44 -23.20 -35.12
N LYS A 284 44.04 -24.43 -35.48
CA LYS A 284 43.99 -25.57 -34.58
C LYS A 284 45.31 -25.85 -33.84
N PRO A 285 46.50 -25.90 -34.47
CA PRO A 285 47.74 -26.14 -33.72
C PRO A 285 48.04 -25.04 -32.69
N TYR A 286 47.73 -23.78 -33.00
CA TYR A 286 47.91 -22.67 -32.05
C TYR A 286 46.87 -22.71 -30.92
N ILE A 287 45.61 -23.02 -31.24
CA ILE A 287 44.56 -23.21 -30.23
C ILE A 287 44.92 -24.38 -29.31
N ASP A 288 45.41 -25.49 -29.87
CA ASP A 288 45.82 -26.68 -29.12
C ASP A 288 47.06 -26.37 -28.26
N GLN A 289 48.00 -25.57 -28.75
CA GLN A 289 49.17 -25.13 -27.98
C GLN A 289 48.77 -24.20 -26.82
N VAL A 290 47.93 -23.20 -27.07
CA VAL A 290 47.38 -22.32 -26.03
C VAL A 290 46.56 -23.13 -25.03
N ALA A 291 45.72 -24.06 -25.49
CA ALA A 291 44.97 -24.95 -24.62
C ALA A 291 45.90 -25.81 -23.76
N THR A 292 46.98 -26.35 -24.32
CA THR A 292 47.95 -27.19 -23.60
C THR A 292 48.72 -26.41 -22.54
N ILE A 293 49.20 -25.20 -22.87
CA ILE A 293 49.89 -24.29 -21.92
C ILE A 293 48.92 -23.85 -20.83
N THR A 294 47.69 -23.54 -21.18
CA THR A 294 46.69 -22.96 -20.27
C THR A 294 46.01 -24.04 -19.41
N LYS A 295 46.01 -25.30 -19.83
CA LYS A 295 45.39 -26.45 -19.13
C LYS A 295 45.81 -26.58 -17.66
N PRO A 296 47.11 -26.61 -17.29
CA PRO A 296 47.51 -26.70 -15.88
C PRO A 296 47.08 -25.48 -15.06
N HIS A 297 47.11 -24.27 -15.63
CA HIS A 297 46.71 -23.04 -14.94
C HIS A 297 45.19 -22.99 -14.72
N VAL A 298 44.40 -23.36 -15.72
CA VAL A 298 42.93 -23.47 -15.61
C VAL A 298 42.54 -24.55 -14.62
N GLU A 299 43.25 -25.68 -14.58
CA GLU A 299 42.95 -26.75 -13.63
C GLU A 299 43.30 -26.33 -12.19
N LYS A 300 44.42 -25.62 -11.98
CA LYS A 300 44.78 -25.02 -10.69
C LYS A 300 43.73 -24.00 -10.23
N VAL A 301 43.32 -23.10 -11.12
CA VAL A 301 42.24 -22.13 -10.87
C VAL A 301 40.93 -22.86 -10.55
N ARG A 302 40.57 -23.92 -11.29
CA ARG A 302 39.37 -24.73 -11.06
C ARG A 302 39.39 -25.40 -9.69
N VAL A 303 40.53 -25.95 -9.25
CA VAL A 303 40.70 -26.56 -7.93
C VAL A 303 40.54 -25.50 -6.83
N VAL A 304 41.18 -24.34 -6.98
CA VAL A 304 41.07 -23.21 -6.03
C VAL A 304 39.65 -22.65 -5.96
N LEU A 305 38.95 -22.55 -7.09
CA LEU A 305 37.56 -22.08 -7.14
C LEU A 305 36.53 -23.14 -6.75
N LYS A 306 36.89 -24.43 -6.66
CA LYS A 306 35.98 -25.53 -6.28
C LYS A 306 35.21 -25.26 -4.97
N PRO A 307 35.83 -24.82 -3.85
CA PRO A 307 35.11 -24.45 -2.63
C PRO A 307 34.22 -23.20 -2.79
N TYR A 308 34.64 -22.21 -3.58
CA TYR A 308 33.85 -21.01 -3.85
C TYR A 308 32.62 -21.33 -4.71
N ARG A 309 32.78 -22.15 -5.75
CA ARG A 309 31.67 -22.66 -6.57
C ARG A 309 30.64 -23.40 -5.72
N LYS A 310 31.08 -24.26 -4.81
CA LYS A 310 30.17 -24.95 -3.86
C LYS A 310 29.41 -23.95 -2.97
N ARG A 311 30.07 -22.90 -2.48
CA ARG A 311 29.43 -21.83 -1.70
C ARG A 311 28.41 -21.05 -2.53
N VAL A 312 28.76 -20.67 -3.77
CA VAL A 312 27.86 -19.95 -4.69
C VAL A 312 26.65 -20.79 -5.05
N VAL A 313 26.81 -22.07 -5.41
CA VAL A 313 25.68 -22.97 -5.70
C VAL A 313 24.77 -23.13 -4.48
N ARG A 314 25.33 -23.25 -3.28
CA ARG A 314 24.54 -23.34 -2.04
C ARG A 314 23.80 -22.04 -1.75
N ALA A 315 24.44 -20.89 -1.90
CA ALA A 315 23.83 -19.58 -1.71
C ALA A 315 22.71 -19.33 -2.73
N TYR A 316 22.96 -19.63 -4.01
CA TYR A 316 21.99 -19.55 -5.08
C TYR A 316 20.80 -20.50 -4.86
N GLY A 317 21.04 -21.72 -4.39
CA GLY A 317 19.97 -22.65 -4.02
C GLY A 317 19.10 -22.15 -2.85
N LYS A 318 19.71 -21.51 -1.84
CA LYS A 318 18.95 -20.84 -0.76
C LYS A 318 18.14 -19.66 -1.31
N PHE A 319 18.76 -18.83 -2.14
CA PHE A 319 18.11 -17.70 -2.79
C PHE A 319 16.91 -18.12 -3.63
N LEU A 320 17.05 -19.15 -4.48
CA LEU A 320 15.96 -19.69 -5.28
C LEU A 320 14.80 -20.18 -4.41
N LYS A 321 15.09 -20.93 -3.33
CA LYS A 321 14.04 -21.39 -2.39
C LYS A 321 13.30 -20.22 -1.75
N SER A 322 14.03 -19.20 -1.30
CA SER A 322 13.43 -17.98 -0.73
C SER A 322 12.60 -17.23 -1.77
N ALA A 323 13.12 -17.06 -2.99
CA ALA A 323 12.41 -16.44 -4.10
C ALA A 323 11.13 -17.19 -4.45
N THR A 324 11.14 -18.52 -4.57
CA THR A 324 9.93 -19.31 -4.82
C THR A 324 8.90 -19.17 -3.69
N THR A 325 9.37 -19.15 -2.44
CA THR A 325 8.48 -18.95 -1.28
C THR A 325 7.85 -17.56 -1.29
N TYR A 326 8.64 -16.52 -1.56
CA TYR A 326 8.17 -15.15 -1.68
C TYR A 326 7.23 -14.97 -2.88
N HIS A 327 7.53 -15.57 -4.02
CA HIS A 327 6.65 -15.58 -5.19
C HIS A 327 5.27 -16.12 -4.83
N ARG A 328 5.22 -17.25 -4.13
CA ARG A 328 3.96 -17.87 -3.68
C ARG A 328 3.20 -16.99 -2.68
N GLN A 329 3.91 -16.32 -1.77
CA GLN A 329 3.31 -15.36 -0.82
C GLN A 329 2.75 -14.13 -1.53
N VAL A 330 3.49 -13.55 -2.47
CA VAL A 330 3.04 -12.43 -3.29
C VAL A 330 1.88 -12.83 -4.17
N GLN A 331 1.90 -14.04 -4.75
CA GLN A 331 0.78 -14.58 -5.53
C GLN A 331 -0.49 -14.67 -4.67
N ALA A 332 -0.39 -15.18 -3.44
CA ALA A 332 -1.52 -15.24 -2.50
C ALA A 332 -2.02 -13.84 -2.11
N ALA A 333 -1.11 -12.91 -1.78
CA ALA A 333 -1.46 -11.54 -1.39
C ALA A 333 -2.09 -10.74 -2.55
N VAL A 334 -1.53 -10.84 -3.75
CA VAL A 334 -2.05 -10.19 -4.96
C VAL A 334 -3.43 -10.77 -5.31
N GLN A 335 -3.61 -12.09 -5.20
CA GLN A 335 -4.91 -12.72 -5.41
C GLN A 335 -5.95 -12.27 -4.38
N GLU A 336 -5.57 -12.13 -3.10
CA GLU A 336 -6.43 -11.64 -2.04
C GLU A 336 -6.83 -10.17 -2.26
N GLN A 337 -5.87 -9.30 -2.59
CA GLN A 337 -6.12 -7.88 -2.87
C GLN A 337 -6.99 -7.69 -4.12
N LEU A 338 -6.73 -8.46 -5.18
CA LEU A 338 -7.54 -8.41 -6.41
C LEU A 338 -8.98 -8.90 -6.18
N LYS A 339 -9.18 -9.89 -5.31
CA LYS A 339 -10.53 -10.38 -4.93
C LYS A 339 -11.27 -9.43 -3.99
N LYS A 340 -10.55 -8.61 -3.21
CA LYS A 340 -11.12 -7.67 -2.22
C LYS A 340 -11.80 -6.45 -2.84
N HIS A 341 -11.39 -6.04 -4.05
CA HIS A 341 -12.01 -4.93 -4.76
C HIS A 341 -12.92 -5.42 -5.89
N GLU A 342 -14.17 -4.94 -5.91
CA GLU A 342 -15.18 -5.34 -6.92
C GLU A 342 -14.75 -5.04 -8.36
N LEU A 343 -13.90 -4.02 -8.56
CA LEU A 343 -13.37 -3.62 -9.87
C LEU A 343 -12.28 -4.57 -10.41
N THR A 344 -11.46 -5.14 -9.53
CA THR A 344 -10.34 -6.01 -9.92
C THR A 344 -10.67 -7.50 -9.86
N LYS A 345 -11.78 -7.86 -9.19
CA LYS A 345 -12.32 -9.21 -9.12
C LYS A 345 -12.47 -9.91 -10.49
N PRO A 346 -12.96 -9.27 -11.57
CA PRO A 346 -13.02 -9.89 -12.90
C PRO A 346 -11.67 -10.03 -13.62
N VAL A 347 -10.63 -9.32 -13.17
CA VAL A 347 -9.28 -9.31 -13.78
C VAL A 347 -8.31 -10.24 -13.01
N ALA A 348 -8.77 -10.84 -11.91
CA ALA A 348 -8.01 -11.75 -11.06
C ALA A 348 -7.84 -13.16 -11.66
N THR A 349 -7.47 -13.25 -12.94
CA THR A 349 -7.16 -14.54 -13.60
C THR A 349 -5.85 -15.12 -13.09
N GLU A 350 -5.75 -16.45 -13.00
CA GLU A 350 -4.56 -17.11 -12.43
C GLU A 350 -3.25 -16.73 -13.14
N GLU A 351 -3.31 -16.52 -14.46
CA GLU A 351 -2.17 -16.10 -15.26
C GLU A 351 -1.70 -14.70 -14.90
N LEU A 352 -2.62 -13.75 -14.76
CA LEU A 352 -2.29 -12.36 -14.44
C LEU A 352 -1.70 -12.23 -13.03
N VAL A 353 -2.20 -12.99 -12.06
CA VAL A 353 -1.61 -13.07 -10.71
C VAL A 353 -0.18 -13.61 -10.76
N ARG A 354 0.09 -14.67 -11.54
CA ARG A 354 1.45 -15.21 -11.73
C ARG A 354 2.37 -14.20 -12.44
N PHE A 355 1.88 -13.48 -13.43
CA PHE A 355 2.65 -12.44 -14.13
C PHE A 355 3.00 -11.27 -13.19
N VAL A 356 2.04 -10.75 -12.43
CA VAL A 356 2.27 -9.64 -11.48
C VAL A 356 3.20 -10.07 -10.34
N ALA A 357 3.03 -11.29 -9.80
CA ALA A 357 3.92 -11.83 -8.78
C ALA A 357 5.34 -12.08 -9.33
N SER A 358 5.48 -12.44 -10.61
CA SER A 358 6.79 -12.60 -11.27
C SER A 358 7.45 -11.25 -11.52
N ALA A 359 6.68 -10.25 -11.95
CA ALA A 359 7.16 -8.88 -12.16
C ALA A 359 7.66 -8.25 -10.85
N LEU A 360 6.90 -8.40 -9.76
CA LEU A 360 7.29 -7.94 -8.41
C LEU A 360 8.59 -8.59 -7.91
N LEU A 361 8.86 -9.83 -8.32
CA LEU A 361 10.08 -10.56 -7.96
C LEU A 361 11.27 -10.21 -8.86
N ALA A 362 11.01 -9.93 -10.14
CA ALA A 362 12.02 -9.52 -11.11
C ALA A 362 12.53 -8.09 -10.88
N LEU A 363 11.69 -7.19 -10.35
CA LEU A 363 12.05 -5.78 -10.12
C LEU A 363 13.29 -5.57 -9.24
N PRO A 364 13.44 -6.23 -8.07
CA PRO A 364 14.66 -6.17 -7.26
C PRO A 364 15.90 -6.71 -7.98
N VAL A 365 15.74 -7.81 -8.73
CA VAL A 365 16.84 -8.44 -9.49
C VAL A 365 17.30 -7.52 -10.63
N PHE A 366 16.35 -6.92 -11.35
CA PHE A 366 16.62 -5.96 -12.41
C PHE A 366 17.28 -4.69 -11.86
N PHE A 367 16.84 -4.20 -10.70
CA PHE A 367 17.43 -3.02 -10.05
C PHE A 367 18.88 -3.28 -9.63
N LEU A 368 19.15 -4.44 -9.03
CA LEU A 368 20.51 -4.88 -8.70
C LEU A 368 21.38 -5.06 -9.95
N TYR A 369 20.85 -5.69 -11.01
CA TYR A 369 21.54 -5.84 -12.28
C TYR A 369 21.88 -4.48 -12.91
N ARG A 370 20.96 -3.51 -12.85
CA ARG A 370 21.16 -2.17 -13.40
C ARG A 370 22.20 -1.38 -12.61
N LEU A 371 22.15 -1.44 -11.27
CA LEU A 371 23.17 -0.86 -10.39
C LEU A 371 24.57 -1.45 -10.66
N LEU A 372 24.66 -2.78 -10.78
CA LEU A 372 25.92 -3.45 -11.10
C LEU A 372 26.40 -3.12 -12.53
N SER A 373 25.50 -3.02 -13.50
CA SER A 373 25.84 -2.65 -14.87
C SER A 373 26.33 -1.20 -14.97
N ASP A 374 25.73 -0.27 -14.23
CA ASP A 374 26.19 1.12 -14.21
C ASP A 374 27.55 1.27 -13.52
N MET A 375 27.83 0.45 -12.50
CA MET A 375 29.12 0.42 -11.81
C MET A 375 30.24 -0.25 -12.62
N PHE A 376 29.94 -1.31 -13.38
CA PHE A 376 30.95 -2.14 -14.08
C PHE A 376 30.99 -1.93 -15.60
N CYS A 377 29.97 -1.36 -16.23
CA CYS A 377 29.83 -1.21 -17.68
C CYS A 377 29.64 0.24 -18.15
N SER A 378 30.13 1.24 -17.42
CA SER A 378 30.20 2.62 -17.90
C SER A 378 31.25 2.79 -19.02
N LYS A 379 30.98 2.23 -20.21
CA LYS A 379 31.68 2.62 -21.44
C LYS A 379 31.14 3.96 -21.87
N LYS A 380 31.97 5.00 -21.76
CA LYS A 380 31.81 6.29 -22.47
C LYS A 380 31.52 6.00 -23.94
N THR A 381 30.28 6.22 -24.38
CA THR A 381 29.98 6.32 -25.82
C THR A 381 30.50 7.67 -26.29
N ARG A 382 31.75 7.67 -26.75
CA ARG A 382 32.33 8.78 -27.51
C ARG A 382 31.53 8.87 -28.83
N LYS A 383 30.51 9.73 -28.88
CA LYS A 383 29.87 10.08 -30.17
C LYS A 383 30.94 10.76 -31.04
N PRO A 384 31.09 10.40 -32.32
CA PRO A 384 31.94 11.17 -33.22
C PRO A 384 31.32 12.55 -33.40
N ALA A 385 32.09 13.59 -33.13
CA ALA A 385 31.73 14.96 -33.45
C ALA A 385 31.54 15.06 -34.96
N ARG A 386 30.28 15.22 -35.39
CA ARG A 386 29.95 15.55 -36.77
C ARG A 386 30.29 17.02 -36.94
N ASN A 387 31.55 17.30 -37.27
CA ASN A 387 32.02 18.66 -37.52
C ASN A 387 31.25 19.25 -38.71
N ALA A 388 30.52 20.31 -38.44
CA ALA A 388 30.06 21.26 -39.43
C ALA A 388 31.09 22.39 -39.50
N HIS A 389 31.81 22.47 -40.61
CA HIS A 389 32.45 23.69 -41.12
C HIS A 389 32.10 23.73 -42.62
N ALA A 390 31.11 24.51 -43.05
CA ALA A 390 31.20 25.95 -43.34
C ALA A 390 32.14 26.25 -44.53
N ASN A 391 31.51 26.37 -45.71
CA ASN A 391 31.74 27.37 -46.76
C ASN A 391 33.17 27.69 -47.22
N HIS A 392 33.48 27.30 -48.46
CA HIS A 392 34.14 28.21 -49.40
C HIS A 392 33.43 28.16 -50.77
N ALA A 393 32.65 29.20 -51.03
CA ALA A 393 32.30 29.62 -52.38
C ALA A 393 33.29 30.71 -52.80
N HIS A 394 34.05 30.51 -53.88
CA HIS A 394 34.52 31.63 -54.71
C HIS A 394 34.87 31.20 -56.14
N ARG A 395 33.96 31.54 -57.05
CA ARG A 395 34.14 32.08 -58.43
C ARG A 395 35.53 31.93 -59.09
N ARG A 396 35.55 31.42 -60.33
CA ARG A 396 35.51 32.25 -61.57
C ARG A 396 35.36 31.40 -62.88
N PRO A 397 34.98 32.02 -64.02
CA PRO A 397 34.18 31.40 -65.08
C PRO A 397 34.89 31.19 -66.44
N LYS A 398 34.33 30.26 -67.24
CA LYS A 398 34.09 30.27 -68.71
C LYS A 398 35.23 30.72 -69.67
N ARG A 399 35.74 29.80 -70.52
CA ARG A 399 35.50 29.75 -72.00
C ARG A 399 36.47 28.80 -72.77
N ARG A 400 35.85 27.98 -73.63
CA ARG A 400 36.20 27.51 -75.00
C ARG A 400 37.26 26.41 -75.29
N HIS A 401 36.79 25.50 -76.14
CA HIS A 401 37.37 24.44 -76.98
C HIS A 401 38.79 24.61 -77.56
N ALA A 402 39.53 23.50 -77.76
CA ALA A 402 39.76 22.83 -79.06
C ALA A 402 40.60 21.53 -78.93
N ASP A 403 40.25 20.53 -79.76
CA ASP A 403 41.00 19.37 -80.31
C ASP A 403 41.90 18.47 -79.44
N LYS A 404 41.49 17.19 -79.29
CA LYS A 404 42.00 16.06 -80.09
C LYS A 404 41.19 14.79 -79.86
#